data_AF-A0A1C6C6R4-F1
#
_entry.id   AF-A0A1C6C6R4-F1
#
_cell.length_a   1.000
_cell.length_b   1.000
_cell.length_c   1.000
_cell.angle_alpha   90.00
_cell.angle_beta   90.00
_cell.angle_gamma   90.00
#
_symmetry.space_group_name_H-M   'P 1'
#
loop_
_entity.id
_entity.type
_entity.pdbx_description
1 polymer ?
#
loop_
_entity_poly.entity_id
_entity_poly.type
_entity_poly.pdbx_seq_one_letter_code
_entity_poly.pdbx_strand_id
1 'polypeptide(L)' 'MVNYFEWSMEYKNTADSIQDVIDRLKAEKRGKSEINKKELDLKIAKYKIYYNECIHISNHLMDRYYGA' A
#
# COMPACT_ATOMS: atom_id res chain seq x y z
N MET A 1 -0.03 -10.13 -23.81
CA MET A 1 1.24 -10.00 -23.08
C MET A 1 1.11 -8.70 -22.30
N VAL A 2 1.08 -8.77 -20.98
CA VAL A 2 0.80 -7.58 -20.14
C VAL A 2 2.01 -6.65 -20.22
N ASN A 3 1.80 -5.38 -20.57
CA ASN A 3 2.89 -4.41 -20.79
C ASN A 3 3.24 -3.62 -19.50
N TYR A 4 4.36 -2.89 -19.49
CA TYR A 4 4.81 -2.14 -18.31
C TYR A 4 3.74 -1.19 -17.74
N PHE A 5 2.88 -0.61 -18.59
CA PHE A 5 1.78 0.24 -18.15
C PHE A 5 0.71 -0.54 -17.39
N GLU A 6 0.28 -1.69 -17.90
CA GLU A 6 -0.70 -2.54 -17.22
C GLU A 6 -0.17 -3.06 -15.87
N TRP A 7 1.09 -3.49 -15.81
CA TRP A 7 1.73 -3.86 -14.54
C TRP A 7 1.80 -2.67 -13.57
N SER A 8 2.13 -1.47 -14.05
CA SER A 8 2.15 -0.26 -13.21
C SER A 8 0.78 -0.01 -12.57
N MET A 9 -0.29 -0.11 -13.37
CA MET A 9 -1.66 0.06 -12.89
C MET A 9 -2.07 -1.02 -11.88
N GLU A 10 -1.66 -2.28 -12.05
CA GLU A 10 -1.91 -3.34 -11.07
C GLU A 10 -1.28 -3.04 -9.70
N TYR A 11 -0.02 -2.59 -9.69
CA TYR A 11 0.66 -2.20 -8.45
C TYR A 11 0.02 -0.96 -7.82
N LYS A 12 -0.43 0.01 -8.62
CA LYS A 12 -1.16 1.18 -8.12
C LYS A 12 -2.50 0.79 -7.49
N ASN A 13 -3.30 -0.05 -8.15
CA ASN A 13 -4.57 -0.56 -7.61
C ASN A 13 -4.37 -1.37 -6.32
N THR A 14 -3.27 -2.11 -6.24
CA THR A 14 -2.87 -2.84 -5.03
C THR A 14 -2.50 -1.87 -3.90
N ALA A 15 -1.77 -0.79 -4.20
CA ALA A 15 -1.46 0.27 -3.23
C ALA A 15 -2.74 0.93 -2.69
N ASP A 16 -3.71 1.25 -3.56
CA ASP A 16 -5.00 1.80 -3.16
C ASP A 16 -5.76 0.84 -2.22
N SER A 17 -5.77 -0.46 -2.54
CA SER A 17 -6.37 -1.49 -1.68
C SER A 17 -5.67 -1.61 -0.32
N ILE A 18 -4.34 -1.44 -0.28
CA ILE A 18 -3.58 -1.41 0.98
C ILE A 18 -3.92 -0.16 1.79
N GLN A 19 -4.08 0.99 1.13
CA GLN A 19 -4.46 2.24 1.78
C GLN A 19 -5.83 2.11 2.46
N ASP A 20 -6.80 1.47 1.80
CA ASP A 20 -8.10 1.15 2.41
C ASP A 20 -7.97 0.26 3.65
N VAL A 21 -7.08 -0.74 3.63
CA VAL A 21 -6.80 -1.58 4.82
C VAL A 21 -6.22 -0.74 5.94
N ILE A 22 -5.26 0.14 5.64
CA ILE A 22 -4.64 1.04 6.62
C ILE A 22 -5.70 1.93 7.28
N ASP A 23 -6.63 2.49 6.50
CA ASP A 23 -7.64 3.39 7.03
C ASP A 23 -8.69 2.66 7.87
N ARG A 24 -9.06 1.43 7.49
CA ARG A 24 -9.87 0.54 8.35
C ARG A 24 -9.17 0.24 9.68
N LEU A 25 -7.87 -0.05 9.68
CA LEU A 25 -7.11 -0.32 10.91
C LEU A 25 -6.98 0.93 11.79
N LYS A 26 -6.78 2.12 11.20
CA LYS A 26 -6.79 3.40 11.94
C LYS A 26 -8.15 3.68 12.57
N ALA A 27 -9.23 3.36 11.88
CA ALA A 27 -10.58 3.50 12.42
C ALA A 27 -10.81 2.51 13.57
N GLU A 28 -10.42 1.24 13.40
CA GLU A 28 -10.53 0.21 14.43
C GLU A 28 -9.74 0.57 15.70
N LYS A 29 -8.57 1.22 15.55
CA LYS A 29 -7.75 1.68 16.67
C LYS A 29 -8.50 2.67 17.59
N ARG A 30 -9.48 3.41 17.06
CA ARG A 30 -10.28 4.37 17.84
C ARG A 30 -11.19 3.61 18.79
N GLY A 31 -10.90 3.64 20.09
CA GLY A 31 -11.70 3.00 21.13
C GLY A 31 -11.16 1.66 21.65
N LYS A 32 -9.97 1.22 21.21
CA LYS A 32 -9.31 0.02 21.75
C LYS A 32 -8.42 0.33 22.96
N SER A 33 -8.12 -0.70 23.75
CA SER A 33 -7.15 -0.63 24.84
C SER A 33 -5.73 -0.37 24.32
N GLU A 34 -4.84 0.12 25.19
CA GLU A 34 -3.48 0.52 24.80
C GLU A 34 -2.64 -0.62 24.20
N ILE A 35 -2.83 -1.86 24.71
CA ILE A 35 -2.18 -3.06 24.17
C ILE A 35 -2.65 -3.32 22.73
N ASN A 36 -3.95 -3.27 22.49
CA ASN A 36 -4.53 -3.48 21.17
C ASN A 36 -4.15 -2.35 20.20
N LYS A 37 -3.99 -1.11 20.69
CA LYS A 37 -3.49 0.00 19.88
C LYS A 37 -2.06 -0.24 19.40
N LYS A 38 -1.17 -0.75 20.26
CA LYS A 38 0.22 -1.09 19.89
C LYS A 38 0.25 -2.18 18.82
N GLU A 39 -0.58 -3.21 18.95
CA GLU A 39 -0.68 -4.27 17.93
C GLU A 39 -1.18 -3.72 16.59
N LEU A 40 -2.23 -2.88 16.62
CA LEU A 40 -2.74 -2.22 15.42
C LEU A 40 -1.71 -1.28 14.78
N ASP A 41 -0.91 -0.57 15.59
CA ASP A 41 0.16 0.30 15.09
C ASP A 41 1.27 -0.49 14.39
N LEU A 42 1.68 -1.63 14.93
CA LEU A 42 2.64 -2.54 14.28
C LEU A 42 2.08 -3.05 12.94
N LYS A 43 0.80 -3.43 12.92
CA LYS A 43 0.13 -3.89 11.71
C LYS A 43 0.04 -2.78 10.65
N ILE A 44 -0.33 -1.57 11.04
CA ILE A 44 -0.36 -0.38 10.17
C ILE A 44 1.04 -0.09 9.62
N ALA A 45 2.08 -0.14 10.45
CA ALA A 45 3.46 0.08 10.02
C ALA A 45 3.89 -0.93 8.93
N LYS A 46 3.54 -2.21 9.10
CA LYS A 46 3.80 -3.25 8.11
C LYS A 46 3.08 -2.97 6.78
N TYR A 47 1.80 -2.61 6.81
CA TYR A 47 1.07 -2.26 5.59
C TYR A 47 1.60 -1.02 4.89
N LYS A 48 2.11 -0.02 5.63
CA LYS A 48 2.77 1.15 5.02
C LYS A 48 4.02 0.77 4.23
N ILE A 49 4.78 -0.23 4.66
CA ILE A 49 5.93 -0.74 3.91
C ILE A 49 5.45 -1.31 2.58
N TYR A 50 4.46 -2.20 2.61
CA TYR A 50 3.89 -2.79 1.38
C TYR A 50 3.28 -1.75 0.44
N TYR A 51 2.59 -0.74 0.96
CA TYR A 51 2.10 0.38 0.17
C TYR A 51 3.24 1.08 -0.56
N ASN A 52 4.31 1.44 0.16
CA ASN A 52 5.45 2.13 -0.43
C ASN A 52 6.15 1.29 -1.49
N GLU A 53 6.30 -0.02 -1.27
CA GLU A 53 6.84 -0.95 -2.26
C GLU A 53 5.98 -0.98 -3.54
N CYS A 54 4.66 -1.06 -3.41
CA CYS A 54 3.75 -1.04 -4.54
C CYS A 54 3.85 0.28 -5.34
N ILE A 55 3.88 1.42 -4.66
CA ILE A 55 4.05 2.73 -5.31
C ILE A 55 5.41 2.83 -6.01
N HIS A 56 6.48 2.35 -5.37
CA HIS A 56 7.82 2.37 -5.97
C HIS A 56 7.86 1.55 -7.26
N ILE A 57 7.34 0.32 -7.23
CA ILE A 57 7.31 -0.57 -8.40
C ILE A 57 6.41 0.03 -9.49
N SER A 58 5.22 0.51 -9.12
CA SER A 58 4.31 1.20 -10.04
C SER A 58 5.02 2.34 -10.79
N ASN A 59 5.72 3.21 -10.07
CA ASN A 59 6.44 4.33 -10.67
C ASN A 59 7.59 3.85 -11.57
N HIS A 60 8.39 2.88 -11.11
CA HIS A 60 9.47 2.32 -11.91
C HIS A 60 8.97 1.74 -13.24
N LEU A 61 7.87 1.01 -13.21
CA LEU A 61 7.25 0.45 -14.42
C LEU A 61 6.72 1.55 -15.35
N MET A 62 6.15 2.61 -14.79
CA MET A 62 5.69 3.76 -15.55
C MET A 62 6.87 4.49 -16.25
N ASP A 63 7.98 4.67 -15.54
CA ASP A 63 9.21 5.24 -16.10
C ASP A 63 9.73 4.40 -17.27
N ARG A 64 9.75 3.07 -17.11
CA ARG A 64 10.11 2.14 -18.18
C ARG A 64 9.18 2.22 -19.38
N TYR A 65 7.87 2.40 -19.15
CA TYR A 65 6.89 2.56 -20.22
C TYR A 65 7.14 3.84 -21.05
N TYR A 66 7.55 4.93 -20.40
CA TYR A 66 7.91 6.19 -21.07
C TYR A 66 9.33 6.22 -21.65
N GLY A 67 10.14 5.18 -21.40
CA GLY A 67 11.50 5.07 -21.93
C GLY A 67 12.55 5.84 -21.13
N ALA A 68 12.32 6.07 -19.84
CA ALA A 68 13.26 6.68 -18.91
C ALA A 68 14.26 5.67 -18.30
#